data_AF-A0A3E0TV17-F1
#
_entry.id   AF-A0A3E0TV17-F1
#
_cell.length_a   1.000
_cell.length_b   1.000
_cell.length_c   1.000
_cell.angle_alpha   90.00
_cell.angle_beta   90.00
_cell.angle_gamma   90.00
#
_symmetry.space_group_name_H-M   'P 1'
#
loop_
_entity.id
_entity.type
_entity.pdbx_description
1 polymer ?
#
loop_
_entity_poly.entity_id
_entity_poly.type
_entity_poly.pdbx_seq_one_letter_code
_entity_poly.pdbx_strand_id
1 'polypeptide(L)'
;MHTKDISDKLSPELLAGAKVGTKLVFQLLMKREQKIYGELVGIDANRLLIVKPTVFPAAISYSQIEAGALSAIHLVVDNGEKVCLAFRSEVVTSMTYPSKFIFFKFPEQVTGRFASSRN
;
A
#
# COMPACT_ATOMS: atom_id res chain seq x y z
N MET A 1 -0.10 -9.93 -29.79
CA MET A 1 -0.36 -9.86 -28.34
C MET A 1 -0.48 -8.39 -27.94
N HIS A 2 -1.69 -7.90 -27.68
CA HIS A 2 -1.88 -6.56 -27.17
C HIS A 2 -1.84 -6.60 -25.64
N THR A 3 -0.70 -6.21 -25.08
CA THR A 3 -0.67 -5.65 -23.73
C THR A 3 -1.57 -4.43 -23.78
N LYS A 4 -2.80 -4.52 -23.25
CA LYS A 4 -3.55 -3.32 -22.88
C LYS A 4 -2.83 -2.75 -21.67
N ASP A 5 -1.73 -2.06 -21.93
CA ASP A 5 -1.20 -1.10 -20.98
C ASP A 5 -2.30 -0.05 -20.83
N ILE A 6 -3.09 -0.15 -19.76
CA ILE A 6 -3.75 1.05 -19.26
C ILE A 6 -2.60 1.95 -18.85
N SER A 7 -2.17 2.77 -19.80
CA SER A 7 -1.39 3.97 -19.57
C SER A 7 -2.03 4.69 -18.37
N ASP A 8 -1.27 4.74 -17.28
CA ASP A 8 -1.26 5.77 -16.26
C ASP A 8 -2.62 6.38 -15.88
N LYS A 9 -3.61 5.56 -15.55
CA LYS A 9 -4.79 6.08 -14.84
C LYS A 9 -4.39 6.43 -13.41
N LEU A 10 -3.85 7.63 -13.22
CA LEU A 10 -3.59 8.29 -11.94
C LEU A 10 -4.91 8.64 -11.27
N SER A 11 -5.63 7.65 -10.74
CA SER A 11 -6.88 7.90 -10.03
C SER A 11 -6.96 7.10 -8.74
N PRO A 12 -7.21 7.75 -7.59
CA PRO A 12 -7.47 7.06 -6.33
C PRO A 12 -8.69 6.12 -6.39
N GLU A 13 -9.59 6.27 -7.37
CA GLU A 13 -10.71 5.35 -7.61
C GLU A 13 -10.25 3.91 -7.86
N LEU A 14 -9.02 3.70 -8.35
CA LEU A 14 -8.45 2.36 -8.49
C LEU A 14 -8.34 1.61 -7.15
N LEU A 15 -8.23 2.32 -6.04
CA LEU A 15 -8.23 1.74 -4.70
C LEU A 15 -9.61 1.34 -4.19
N ALA A 16 -10.69 1.63 -4.91
CA ALA A 16 -12.04 1.19 -4.51
C ALA A 16 -12.16 -0.35 -4.38
N GLY A 17 -11.27 -1.09 -5.05
CA GLY A 17 -11.19 -2.55 -4.91
C GLY A 17 -10.47 -3.06 -3.67
N ALA A 18 -9.77 -2.19 -2.94
CA ALA A 18 -9.07 -2.56 -1.72
C ALA A 18 -10.07 -2.75 -0.58
N LYS A 19 -10.00 -3.89 0.10
CA LYS A 19 -10.89 -4.24 1.23
C LYS A 19 -10.06 -4.56 2.46
N VAL A 20 -10.70 -4.59 3.62
CA VAL A 20 -10.08 -5.14 4.83
C VAL A 20 -9.57 -6.56 4.53
N GLY A 21 -8.33 -6.84 4.90
CA GLY A 21 -7.60 -8.07 4.58
C GLY A 21 -6.80 -8.03 3.28
N THR A 22 -6.89 -6.96 2.47
CA THR A 22 -6.04 -6.81 1.27
C THR A 22 -4.57 -6.78 1.68
N LYS A 23 -3.80 -7.73 1.16
CA LYS A 23 -2.35 -7.81 1.38
C LYS A 23 -1.63 -6.72 0.61
N LEU A 24 -0.66 -6.10 1.25
CA LEU A 24 0.18 -5.07 0.67
C LEU A 24 1.63 -5.23 1.10
N VAL A 25 2.51 -4.65 0.33
CA VAL A 25 3.92 -4.47 0.66
C VAL A 25 4.26 -3.00 0.56
N PHE A 26 5.03 -2.49 1.52
CA PHE A 26 5.49 -1.11 1.48
C PHE A 26 6.95 -0.98 1.86
N GLN A 27 7.55 0.12 1.41
CA GLN A 27 8.96 0.45 1.64
C GLN A 27 9.06 1.92 2.02
N LEU A 28 9.74 2.20 3.13
CA LEU A 28 10.09 3.58 3.49
C LEU A 28 11.14 4.08 2.49
N LEU A 29 10.88 5.20 1.81
CA LEU A 29 11.73 5.70 0.72
C LEU A 29 13.12 6.15 1.19
N MET A 30 13.26 6.49 2.47
CA MET A 30 14.55 6.78 3.11
C MET A 30 15.40 5.52 3.32
N LYS A 31 14.81 4.33 3.21
CA LYS A 31 15.43 3.02 3.47
C LYS A 31 15.03 2.03 2.37
N ARG A 32 15.41 2.36 1.13
CA ARG A 32 14.96 1.72 -0.13
C ARG A 32 15.13 0.19 -0.20
N GLU A 33 15.92 -0.42 0.68
CA GLU A 33 16.27 -1.84 0.60
C GLU A 33 15.33 -2.78 1.37
N GLN A 34 14.39 -2.26 2.18
CA GLN A 34 13.64 -3.11 3.11
C GLN A 34 12.12 -3.02 2.90
N LYS A 35 11.52 -4.19 2.64
CA LYS A 35 10.09 -4.37 2.39
C LYS A 35 9.38 -4.81 3.66
N ILE A 36 8.35 -4.07 4.05
CA ILE A 36 7.44 -4.45 5.13
C ILE A 36 6.18 -5.00 4.47
N TYR A 37 5.76 -6.18 4.91
CA TYR A 37 4.52 -6.79 4.45
C TYR A 37 3.43 -6.53 5.48
N GLY A 38 2.22 -6.29 5.00
CA GLY A 38 1.09 -6.02 5.87
C GLY A 38 -0.24 -6.33 5.21
N GLU A 39 -1.29 -6.06 5.97
CA GLU A 39 -2.67 -6.14 5.53
C GLU A 39 -3.36 -4.82 5.81
N LEU A 40 -4.27 -4.44 4.91
CA LEU A 40 -5.16 -3.33 5.12
C LEU A 40 -6.20 -3.73 6.18
N VAL A 41 -6.32 -2.97 7.25
CA VAL A 41 -7.29 -3.20 8.33
C VAL A 41 -8.37 -2.13 8.40
N GLY A 42 -8.22 -1.06 7.63
CA GLY A 42 -9.23 -0.02 7.51
C GLY A 42 -8.90 0.99 6.42
N ILE A 43 -9.95 1.59 5.86
CA ILE A 43 -9.89 2.77 5.00
C ILE A 43 -10.86 3.77 5.62
N ASP A 44 -10.37 4.94 6.02
CA ASP A 44 -11.23 6.00 6.58
C ASP A 44 -11.53 7.01 5.48
N ALA A 45 -12.77 7.02 4.96
CA ALA A 45 -13.38 8.08 4.14
C ALA A 45 -12.45 8.82 3.15
N ASN A 46 -11.56 8.11 2.43
CA ASN A 46 -10.53 8.67 1.54
C ASN A 46 -9.52 9.63 2.20
N ARG A 47 -9.31 9.51 3.51
CA ARG A 47 -8.35 10.27 4.32
C ARG A 47 -7.17 9.43 4.74
N LEU A 48 -7.41 8.21 5.20
CA LEU A 48 -6.37 7.34 5.75
C LEU A 48 -6.47 5.91 5.23
N LEU A 49 -5.32 5.29 5.05
CA LEU A 49 -5.16 3.85 4.93
C LEU A 49 -4.55 3.32 6.23
N ILE A 50 -5.21 2.37 6.87
CA ILE A 50 -4.77 1.78 8.13
C ILE A 50 -4.20 0.38 7.83
N VAL A 51 -2.93 0.20 8.13
CA VAL A 51 -2.19 -1.01 7.79
C VAL A 51 -1.71 -1.68 9.07
N LYS A 52 -1.92 -3.00 9.16
CA LYS A 52 -1.30 -3.84 10.18
C LYS A 52 -0.12 -4.59 9.56
N PRO A 53 1.13 -4.30 9.97
CA PRO A 53 2.27 -5.04 9.45
C PRO A 53 2.27 -6.49 9.95
N THR A 54 2.50 -7.43 9.04
CA THR A 54 2.52 -8.88 9.30
C THR A 54 3.95 -9.44 9.27
N VAL A 55 4.82 -8.87 8.43
CA VAL A 55 6.25 -9.22 8.40
C VAL A 55 7.06 -7.94 8.44
N PHE A 56 7.88 -7.82 9.49
CA PHE A 56 8.75 -6.69 9.72
C PHE A 56 10.21 -7.14 9.57
N PRO A 57 11.00 -6.55 8.65
CA PRO A 57 12.42 -6.87 8.53
C PRO A 57 13.15 -6.60 9.85
N ALA A 58 14.08 -7.48 10.22
CA ALA A 58 14.82 -7.36 11.48
C ALA A 58 15.61 -6.06 11.62
N ALA A 59 15.99 -5.45 10.49
CA ALA A 59 16.76 -4.20 10.44
C ALA A 59 15.88 -2.93 10.43
N ILE A 60 14.54 -3.07 10.46
CA ILE A 60 13.64 -1.95 10.73
C ILE A 60 13.14 -2.04 12.17
N SER A 61 13.12 -0.91 12.87
CA SER A 61 12.39 -0.73 14.14
C SER A 61 11.11 0.08 13.91
N TYR A 62 10.06 -0.17 14.69
CA TYR A 62 8.85 0.66 14.65
C TYR A 62 9.11 2.12 14.94
N SER A 63 10.14 2.42 15.74
CA SER A 63 10.56 3.79 16.02
C SER A 63 11.02 4.55 14.78
N GLN A 64 11.35 3.85 13.68
CA GLN A 64 11.74 4.47 12.41
C GLN A 64 10.54 4.78 11.50
N ILE A 65 9.33 4.38 11.90
CA ILE A 65 8.08 4.72 11.21
C ILE A 65 7.53 6.00 11.84
N GLU A 66 8.14 7.11 11.45
CA GLU A 66 7.83 8.44 11.96
C GLU A 66 6.80 9.14 11.06
N ALA A 67 6.02 10.05 11.65
CA ALA A 67 5.13 10.93 10.91
C ALA A 67 5.91 11.74 9.87
N GLY A 68 5.35 11.89 8.66
CA GLY A 68 6.01 12.53 7.52
C GLY A 68 6.89 11.60 6.67
N ALA A 69 7.18 10.37 7.13
CA ALA A 69 7.97 9.43 6.36
C ALA A 69 7.24 9.00 5.08
N LEU A 70 7.89 9.18 3.92
CA LEU A 70 7.33 8.76 2.64
C LEU A 70 7.55 7.26 2.41
N SER A 71 6.52 6.61 1.88
CA SER A 71 6.51 5.18 1.56
C SER A 71 6.02 4.93 0.13
N ALA A 72 6.67 3.99 -0.55
CA ALA A 72 6.10 3.34 -1.73
C ALA A 72 5.29 2.13 -1.28
N ILE A 73 4.04 2.03 -1.74
CA ILE A 73 3.10 0.97 -1.36
C ILE A 73 2.66 0.27 -2.63
N HIS A 74 2.65 -1.06 -2.58
CA HIS A 74 2.11 -1.93 -3.61
C HIS A 74 1.08 -2.88 -3.02
N LEU A 75 -0.03 -3.07 -3.71
CA LEU A 75 -1.07 -4.02 -3.30
C LEU A 75 -1.76 -4.61 -4.53
N VAL A 76 -2.41 -5.75 -4.35
CA VAL A 76 -3.22 -6.38 -5.40
C VAL A 76 -4.68 -6.29 -5.01
N VAL A 77 -5.48 -5.66 -5.85
CA VAL A 77 -6.95 -5.66 -5.73
C VAL A 77 -7.56 -6.63 -6.72
N ASP A 78 -8.74 -7.12 -6.37
CA ASP A 78 -9.56 -7.97 -7.24
C ASP A 78 -10.89 -7.26 -7.52
N ASN A 79 -11.01 -6.71 -8.73
CA ASN A 79 -12.21 -6.03 -9.24
C ASN A 79 -12.79 -6.80 -10.44
N GLY A 80 -12.79 -8.14 -10.37
CA GLY A 80 -13.11 -9.02 -11.50
C GLY A 80 -11.87 -9.39 -12.32
N GLU A 81 -10.83 -8.57 -12.26
CA GLU A 81 -9.47 -8.90 -12.69
C GLU A 81 -8.47 -8.48 -11.59
N LYS A 82 -7.36 -9.23 -11.46
CA LYS A 82 -6.30 -8.90 -10.52
C LYS A 82 -5.50 -7.71 -11.04
N VAL A 83 -5.54 -6.60 -10.31
CA VAL A 83 -4.79 -5.38 -10.64
C VAL A 83 -3.73 -5.14 -9.57
N CYS A 84 -2.48 -5.06 -9.99
CA CYS A 84 -1.38 -4.60 -9.16
C CYS A 84 -1.39 -3.08 -9.12
N LEU A 85 -1.64 -2.51 -7.94
CA LEU A 85 -1.61 -1.08 -7.69
C LEU A 85 -0.28 -0.69 -7.04
N ALA A 86 0.20 0.50 -7.38
CA ALA A 86 1.39 1.13 -6.81
C ALA A 86 1.11 2.61 -6.55
N PHE A 87 1.50 3.11 -5.39
CA PHE A 87 1.35 4.53 -5.05
C PHE A 87 2.36 4.95 -3.99
N ARG A 88 2.56 6.27 -3.88
CA ARG A 88 3.31 6.88 -2.78
C ARG A 88 2.33 7.38 -1.74
N SER A 89 2.68 7.23 -0.48
CA SER A 89 1.94 7.81 0.63
C SER A 89 2.86 8.21 1.78
N GLU A 90 2.39 9.14 2.59
CA GLU A 90 3.07 9.64 3.78
C GLU A 90 2.51 8.96 5.03
N VAL A 91 3.39 8.55 5.93
CA VAL A 91 3.01 8.09 7.26
C VAL A 91 2.44 9.27 8.04
N VAL A 92 1.20 9.16 8.51
CA VAL A 92 0.56 10.12 9.41
C VAL A 92 0.99 9.83 10.84
N THR A 93 0.92 8.57 11.25
CA THR A 93 1.33 8.12 12.58
C THR A 93 1.50 6.60 12.60
N SER A 94 2.09 6.08 13.67
CA SER A 94 2.16 4.66 13.95
C SER A 94 1.79 4.40 15.42
N MET A 95 1.28 3.20 15.69
CA MET A 95 0.86 2.77 17.02
C MET A 95 1.36 1.35 17.27
N THR A 96 1.74 1.03 18.50
CA THR A 96 2.25 -0.31 18.89
C THR A 96 1.41 -1.01 19.95
N TYR A 97 0.49 -0.30 20.61
CA TYR A 97 -0.44 -0.83 21.61
C TYR A 97 -1.88 -0.41 21.28
N PRO A 98 -2.89 -1.30 21.40
CA PRO A 98 -2.83 -2.71 21.81
C PRO A 98 -2.30 -3.63 20.69
N SER A 99 -2.06 -3.08 19.50
CA SER A 99 -1.49 -3.79 18.36
C SER A 99 -0.74 -2.81 17.47
N LYS A 100 0.07 -3.37 16.57
CA LYS A 100 0.93 -2.60 15.68
C LYS A 100 0.17 -2.15 14.43
N PHE A 101 0.06 -0.84 14.25
CA PHE A 101 -0.61 -0.22 13.11
C PHE A 101 0.21 0.95 12.56
N ILE A 102 0.06 1.18 11.26
CA ILE A 102 0.62 2.33 10.56
C ILE A 102 -0.51 2.99 9.80
N PHE A 103 -0.62 4.29 9.96
CA PHE A 103 -1.62 5.13 9.33
C PHE A 103 -0.94 5.91 8.22
N PHE A 104 -1.39 5.70 7.00
CA PHE A 104 -0.90 6.40 5.82
C PHE A 104 -1.94 7.39 5.34
N LYS A 105 -1.50 8.52 4.75
CA LYS A 105 -2.42 9.40 4.02
C LYS A 105 -3.05 8.63 2.86
N PHE A 106 -4.29 8.95 2.54
CA PHE A 106 -4.88 8.46 1.30
C PHE A 106 -4.10 9.02 0.10
N PRO A 107 -3.71 8.19 -0.88
CA PRO A 107 -2.85 8.65 -1.96
C PRO A 107 -3.62 9.51 -2.96
N GLU A 108 -2.98 10.57 -3.44
CA GLU A 108 -3.52 11.43 -4.50
C GLU A 108 -3.38 10.78 -5.88
N GLN A 109 -2.38 9.92 -6.05
CA GLN A 109 -2.03 9.28 -7.31
C GLN A 109 -1.79 7.80 -7.11
N VAL A 110 -2.45 7.00 -7.93
CA VAL A 110 -2.34 5.54 -7.95
C VAL A 110 -2.08 5.08 -9.37
N THR A 111 -1.08 4.23 -9.56
CA THR A 111 -0.79 3.59 -10.84
C THR A 111 -1.22 2.13 -10.76
N GLY A 112 -1.89 1.62 -11.79
CA GLY A 112 -2.36 0.24 -11.85
C GLY A 112 -1.84 -0.51 -13.07
N ARG A 113 -1.54 -1.80 -12.90
CA ARG A 113 -1.22 -2.73 -13.99
C ARG A 113 -1.97 -4.04 -13.79
N PHE A 114 -2.66 -4.54 -14.81
CA PHE A 114 -3.28 -5.87 -14.75
C PHE A 114 -2.22 -6.95 -14.63
N ALA A 115 -2.49 -7.94 -13.78
CA ALA A 115 -1.72 -9.18 -13.80
C ALA A 115 -2.00 -9.88 -15.14
N SER A 116 -0.97 -9.99 -15.98
CA SER A 116 -1.06 -10.80 -17.20
C SER A 116 -1.41 -12.23 -16.81
N SER A 117 -2.58 -12.72 -17.24
CA SER A 117 -2.91 -14.14 -17.18
C SER A 117 -1.97 -14.86 -18.14
N ARG A 118 -0.91 -15.46 -17.63
CA ARG A 118 -0.17 -16.49 -18.37
C ARG A 118 -1.07 -17.73 -18.38
N ASN A 119 -1.80 -17.91 -19.48
CA ASN A 119 -2.25 -19.24 -19.90
C ASN A 119 -1.04 -20.03 -20.41
#